data_AF-A0A258SFV5-F1
#
_entry.id   AF-A0A258SFV5-F1
#
_cell.length_a   1.000
_cell.length_b   1.000
_cell.length_c   1.000
_cell.angle_alpha   90.00
_cell.angle_beta   90.00
_cell.angle_gamma   90.00
#
_symmetry.space_group_name_H-M   'P 1'
#
loop_
_entity.id
_entity.type
_entity.pdbx_description
1 polymer ?
#
loop_
_entity_poly.entity_id
_entity_poly.type
_entity_poly.pdbx_seq_one_letter_code
_entity_poly.pdbx_strand_id
1 'polypeptide(L)'
;MDMLRRMFEKKRPPAPKDLPHFIYIMLPEAIGPTERYDQYGDPIDAELQLTGLGCVSGGGTATGPEDADGIEKIYGCGVDVDTHDLNGARTLLRQHLPSLGCPIGTELQFQVDGVHRHDLFDGSHWALDLPVTVVDQRDDD
;
A
#
# COMPACT_ATOMS: atom_id res chain seq x y z
N MET A 1 -3.92 9.18 -37.58
CA MET A 1 -3.97 9.90 -36.29
C MET A 1 -4.27 8.82 -35.27
N ASP A 2 -3.28 8.27 -34.58
CA ASP A 2 -2.71 8.86 -33.37
C ASP A 2 -1.19 8.72 -33.32
N MET A 3 -0.49 9.80 -33.69
CA MET A 3 0.95 10.00 -33.45
C MET A 3 1.20 10.70 -32.10
N LEU A 4 0.37 10.45 -31.07
CA LEU A 4 0.42 11.20 -29.81
C LEU A 4 0.15 10.34 -28.55
N ARG A 5 0.69 9.12 -28.50
CA ARG A 5 0.90 8.38 -27.22
C ARG A 5 2.37 8.15 -26.88
N ARG A 6 3.20 9.12 -27.26
CA ARG A 6 4.54 9.33 -26.70
C ARG A 6 4.51 10.66 -25.96
N MET A 7 3.85 10.70 -24.81
CA MET A 7 3.84 11.85 -23.92
C MET A 7 4.36 11.38 -22.58
N PHE A 8 5.63 11.72 -22.32
CA PHE A 8 6.32 11.68 -21.03
C PHE A 8 6.13 10.39 -20.21
N GLU A 9 7.15 9.52 -20.21
CA GLU A 9 7.55 8.92 -18.94
C GLU A 9 7.79 10.10 -17.99
N LYS A 10 6.76 10.47 -17.20
CA LYS A 10 6.96 11.38 -16.07
C LYS A 10 7.90 10.61 -15.15
N LYS A 11 9.20 10.87 -15.26
CA LYS A 11 10.17 10.47 -14.24
C LYS A 11 9.66 11.07 -12.94
N ARG A 12 9.02 10.24 -12.12
CA ARG A 12 8.61 10.64 -10.79
C ARG A 12 9.86 11.15 -10.08
N PRO A 13 9.80 12.30 -9.41
CA PRO A 13 10.85 12.64 -8.47
C PRO A 13 10.96 11.48 -7.47
N PRO A 14 12.18 11.05 -7.11
CA PRO A 14 12.34 10.01 -6.12
C PRO A 14 11.62 10.43 -4.83
N ALA A 15 10.93 9.48 -4.19
CA ALA A 15 10.37 9.67 -2.85
C ALA A 15 11.45 10.30 -1.93
N PRO A 16 11.10 11.29 -1.09
CA PRO A 16 12.03 11.80 -0.09
C PRO A 16 12.48 10.63 0.80
N LYS A 17 13.79 10.39 0.88
CA LYS A 17 14.36 9.19 1.53
C LYS A 17 14.25 9.18 3.06
N ASP A 18 13.73 10.22 3.68
CA ASP A 18 13.78 10.45 5.13
C ASP A 18 12.41 10.80 5.74
N LEU A 19 11.31 10.30 5.16
CA LEU A 19 9.99 10.49 5.77
C LEU A 19 9.88 9.61 7.03
N PRO A 20 9.40 10.16 8.16
CA PRO A 20 9.48 9.51 9.48
C PRO A 20 8.51 8.35 9.67
N HIS A 21 7.53 8.18 8.78
CA HIS A 21 6.47 7.19 8.93
C HIS A 21 6.27 6.39 7.66
N PHE A 22 5.94 5.12 7.88
CA PHE A 22 5.69 4.13 6.84
C PHE A 22 4.30 3.52 7.03
N ILE A 23 3.57 3.34 5.94
CA ILE A 23 2.32 2.58 5.87
C ILE A 23 2.46 1.53 4.77
N TYR A 24 2.25 0.27 5.12
CA TYR A 24 2.09 -0.80 4.15
C TYR A 24 0.61 -1.07 3.91
N ILE A 25 0.16 -0.93 2.66
CA ILE A 25 -1.21 -1.24 2.26
C ILE A 25 -1.23 -2.68 1.75
N MET A 26 -1.85 -3.59 2.50
CA MET A 26 -2.05 -4.98 2.06
C MET A 26 -3.42 -5.12 1.41
N LEU A 27 -3.45 -5.55 0.15
CA LEU A 27 -4.66 -5.80 -0.63
C LEU A 27 -4.77 -7.31 -0.90
N PRO A 28 -5.81 -8.01 -0.44
CA PRO A 28 -6.03 -9.44 -0.73
C PRO A 28 -6.49 -9.68 -2.17
N GLU A 29 -5.67 -9.26 -3.12
CA GLU A 29 -5.91 -9.35 -4.56
C GLU A 29 -4.65 -9.81 -5.28
N ALA A 30 -4.80 -10.81 -6.16
CA ALA A 30 -3.70 -11.42 -6.90
C ALA A 30 -3.46 -10.71 -8.24
N ILE A 31 -3.14 -9.41 -8.18
CA ILE A 31 -2.80 -8.60 -9.35
C ILE A 31 -1.29 -8.38 -9.46
N GLY A 32 -0.81 -8.25 -10.70
CA GLY A 32 0.61 -8.06 -10.98
C GLY A 32 1.10 -6.63 -10.68
N PRO A 33 2.42 -6.38 -10.69
CA PRO A 33 2.98 -5.08 -10.35
C PRO A 33 2.44 -3.91 -11.18
N THR A 34 2.30 -4.09 -12.50
CA THR A 34 1.79 -3.04 -13.39
C THR A 34 0.34 -2.70 -13.07
N GLU A 35 -0.52 -3.71 -12.96
CA GLU A 35 -1.95 -3.53 -12.67
C GLU A 35 -2.16 -2.90 -11.29
N ARG A 36 -1.38 -3.34 -10.29
CA ARG A 36 -1.36 -2.74 -8.95
C ARG A 36 -0.98 -1.26 -8.97
N TYR A 37 0.03 -0.88 -9.74
CA TYR A 37 0.41 0.53 -9.87
C TYR A 37 -0.68 1.34 -10.56
N ASP A 38 -1.23 0.85 -11.67
CA ASP A 38 -2.27 1.54 -12.41
C ASP A 38 -3.57 1.72 -11.59
N GLN A 39 -3.97 0.68 -10.84
CA GLN A 39 -5.22 0.67 -10.08
C GLN A 39 -5.10 1.38 -8.73
N TYR A 40 -3.98 1.21 -8.02
CA TYR A 40 -3.82 1.70 -6.65
C TYR A 40 -2.65 2.68 -6.51
N GLY A 41 -1.45 2.29 -6.93
CA GLY A 41 -0.23 3.06 -6.66
C GLY A 41 -0.29 4.49 -7.23
N ASP A 42 -0.65 4.63 -8.49
CA ASP A 42 -0.66 5.92 -9.20
C ASP A 42 -1.74 6.89 -8.68
N PRO A 43 -3.01 6.45 -8.48
CA PRO A 43 -4.02 7.29 -7.84
C PRO A 43 -3.65 7.71 -6.41
N ILE A 44 -3.14 6.77 -5.60
CA ILE A 44 -2.75 7.05 -4.21
C ILE A 44 -1.58 8.04 -4.16
N ASP A 45 -0.56 7.84 -4.98
CA ASP A 45 0.60 8.74 -5.07
C ASP A 45 0.18 10.15 -5.47
N ALA A 46 -0.74 10.27 -6.44
CA ALA A 46 -1.27 11.55 -6.87
C ALA A 46 -1.97 12.29 -5.71
N GLU A 47 -2.87 11.64 -4.97
CA GLU A 47 -3.58 12.25 -3.84
C GLU A 47 -2.64 12.62 -2.68
N LEU A 48 -1.68 11.75 -2.35
CA LEU A 48 -0.66 12.02 -1.32
C LEU A 48 0.23 13.21 -1.68
N GLN A 49 0.62 13.35 -2.95
CA GLN A 49 1.41 14.48 -3.40
C GLN A 49 0.58 15.78 -3.50
N LEU A 50 -0.67 15.70 -3.96
CA LEU A 50 -1.56 16.86 -4.07
C LEU A 50 -1.87 17.47 -2.70
N THR A 51 -2.05 16.63 -1.70
CA THR A 51 -2.26 17.03 -0.31
C THR A 51 -0.97 17.36 0.42
N GLY A 52 0.18 17.04 -0.20
CA GLY A 52 1.49 17.17 0.41
C GLY A 52 1.57 16.38 1.71
N LEU A 53 1.05 15.14 1.74
CA LEU A 53 1.12 14.20 2.87
C LEU A 53 2.24 13.16 2.70
N GLY A 54 2.64 12.84 1.48
CA GLY A 54 3.66 11.80 1.25
C GLY A 54 3.74 11.36 -0.21
N CYS A 55 4.17 10.13 -0.42
CA CYS A 55 4.25 9.50 -1.74
C CYS A 55 4.19 7.98 -1.63
N VAL A 56 3.87 7.33 -2.74
CA VAL A 56 4.10 5.88 -2.89
C VAL A 56 5.57 5.64 -3.18
N SER A 57 6.22 4.81 -2.37
CA SER A 57 7.65 4.52 -2.48
C SER A 57 7.97 3.16 -3.08
N GLY A 58 6.97 2.28 -3.20
CA GLY A 58 7.19 0.91 -3.62
C GLY A 58 5.93 0.05 -3.62
N GLY A 59 6.14 -1.25 -3.49
CA GLY A 59 5.08 -2.23 -3.30
C GLY A 59 5.56 -3.65 -3.51
N GLY A 60 5.07 -4.57 -2.67
CA GLY A 60 5.43 -5.99 -2.70
C GLY A 60 4.33 -6.91 -3.24
N THR A 61 4.67 -8.19 -3.35
CA THR A 61 3.70 -9.27 -3.51
C THR A 61 3.62 -9.98 -2.18
N ALA A 62 2.41 -10.20 -1.66
CA ALA A 62 2.22 -11.02 -0.48
C ALA A 62 2.10 -12.48 -0.92
N THR A 63 3.15 -13.26 -0.69
CA THR A 63 3.15 -14.69 -0.91
C THR A 63 2.93 -15.41 0.41
N GLY A 64 2.27 -16.57 0.35
CA GLY A 64 2.14 -17.46 1.49
C GLY A 64 2.98 -18.71 1.27
N PRO A 65 2.89 -19.70 2.18
CA PRO A 65 3.76 -20.86 2.15
C PRO A 65 3.67 -21.60 0.82
N GLU A 66 4.83 -22.06 0.34
CA GLU A 66 4.94 -22.96 -0.82
C GLU A 66 4.04 -24.19 -0.63
N ASP A 67 3.34 -24.59 -1.70
CA ASP A 67 2.64 -25.87 -1.71
C ASP A 67 3.59 -27.06 -1.94
N ALA A 68 3.04 -28.27 -1.99
CA ALA A 68 3.82 -29.50 -2.14
C ALA A 68 4.62 -29.58 -3.46
N ASP A 69 4.31 -28.72 -4.43
CA ASP A 69 4.98 -28.62 -5.73
C ASP A 69 6.03 -27.48 -5.76
N GLY A 70 6.25 -26.80 -4.63
CA GLY A 70 7.19 -25.69 -4.52
C GLY A 70 6.68 -24.39 -5.14
N ILE A 71 5.35 -24.24 -5.27
CA ILE A 71 4.74 -23.03 -5.82
C ILE A 71 4.24 -22.15 -4.67
N GLU A 72 4.82 -20.95 -4.55
CA GLU A 72 4.29 -19.90 -3.68
C GLU A 72 2.95 -19.39 -4.21
N LYS A 73 1.91 -19.48 -3.38
CA LYS A 73 0.63 -18.87 -3.70
C LYS A 73 0.70 -17.38 -3.37
N ILE A 74 0.36 -16.56 -4.35
CA ILE A 74 0.15 -15.11 -4.16
C ILE A 74 -1.24 -14.95 -3.53
N TYR A 75 -1.28 -14.40 -2.32
CA TYR A 75 -2.54 -14.14 -1.62
C TYR A 75 -2.90 -12.65 -1.60
N GLY A 76 -2.00 -11.79 -2.02
CA GLY A 76 -2.27 -10.36 -2.13
C GLY A 76 -1.13 -9.57 -2.75
N CYS A 77 -1.32 -8.26 -2.81
CA CYS A 77 -0.31 -7.31 -3.22
C CYS A 77 -0.19 -6.17 -2.19
N GLY A 78 0.98 -5.55 -2.19
CA GLY A 78 1.37 -4.50 -1.26
C GLY A 78 1.62 -3.17 -1.97
N VAL A 79 1.22 -2.05 -1.37
CA VAL A 79 1.65 -0.70 -1.76
C VAL A 79 2.37 -0.05 -0.59
N ASP A 80 3.58 0.44 -0.84
CA ASP A 80 4.42 1.06 0.17
C ASP A 80 4.21 2.58 0.15
N VAL A 81 3.91 3.18 1.30
CA VAL A 81 3.67 4.62 1.44
C VAL A 81 4.59 5.20 2.51
N ASP A 82 5.35 6.22 2.10
CA ASP A 82 6.15 7.04 3.01
C ASP A 82 5.42 8.37 3.26
N THR A 83 5.33 8.79 4.53
CA THR A 83 4.57 9.99 4.95
C THR A 83 5.26 10.74 6.10
N HIS A 84 5.05 12.05 6.19
CA HIS A 84 5.42 12.86 7.36
C HIS A 84 4.28 13.04 8.36
N ASP A 85 3.05 12.72 7.97
CA ASP A 85 1.88 12.73 8.84
C ASP A 85 1.17 11.38 8.72
N LEU A 86 1.44 10.51 9.69
CA LEU A 86 0.84 9.18 9.75
C LEU A 86 -0.69 9.24 9.80
N ASN A 87 -1.26 10.12 10.61
CA ASN A 87 -2.71 10.18 10.81
C ASN A 87 -3.43 10.83 9.61
N GLY A 88 -2.82 11.85 9.03
CA GLY A 88 -3.28 12.48 7.79
C GLY A 88 -3.32 11.48 6.63
N ALA A 89 -2.19 10.79 6.39
CA ALA A 89 -2.10 9.77 5.34
C ALA A 89 -3.09 8.61 5.56
N ARG A 90 -3.17 8.06 6.79
CA ARG A 90 -4.16 7.02 7.13
C ARG A 90 -5.59 7.46 6.83
N THR A 91 -5.94 8.71 7.15
CA THR A 91 -7.29 9.23 6.90
C THR A 91 -7.58 9.36 5.41
N LEU A 92 -6.63 9.88 4.65
CA LEU A 92 -6.73 9.97 3.19
C LEU A 92 -6.89 8.58 2.56
N LEU A 93 -6.03 7.63 2.92
CA LEU A 93 -6.05 6.27 2.38
C LEU A 93 -7.39 5.58 2.65
N ARG A 94 -7.92 5.67 3.88
CA ARG A 94 -9.22 5.08 4.23
C ARG A 94 -10.40 5.68 3.45
N GLN A 95 -10.31 6.95 3.08
CA GLN A 95 -11.33 7.61 2.24
C GLN A 95 -11.19 7.23 0.77
N HIS A 96 -9.96 7.09 0.27
CA HIS A 96 -9.68 6.93 -1.15
C HIS A 96 -9.74 5.47 -1.62
N LEU A 97 -9.16 4.53 -0.87
CA LEU A 97 -9.07 3.10 -1.26
C LEU A 97 -10.43 2.47 -1.62
N PRO A 98 -11.53 2.70 -0.87
CA PRO A 98 -12.84 2.15 -1.26
C PRO A 98 -13.33 2.66 -2.62
N SER A 99 -13.00 3.90 -2.99
CA SER A 99 -13.35 4.48 -4.30
C SER A 99 -12.54 3.89 -5.45
N LEU A 100 -11.35 3.35 -5.15
CA LEU A 100 -10.51 2.59 -6.09
C LEU A 100 -10.91 1.11 -6.16
N GLY A 101 -11.91 0.69 -5.38
CA GLY A 101 -12.41 -0.68 -5.37
C GLY A 101 -11.58 -1.65 -4.55
N CYS A 102 -10.87 -1.19 -3.51
CA CYS A 102 -10.11 -2.09 -2.65
C CYS A 102 -11.00 -3.22 -2.07
N PRO A 103 -10.52 -4.47 -2.03
CA PRO A 103 -11.31 -5.61 -1.57
C PRO A 103 -11.52 -5.62 -0.05
N ILE A 104 -12.51 -6.40 0.40
CA ILE A 104 -12.70 -6.77 1.82
C ILE A 104 -11.40 -7.41 2.32
N GLY A 105 -10.97 -7.05 3.53
CA GLY A 105 -9.71 -7.53 4.11
C GLY A 105 -8.50 -6.68 3.75
N THR A 106 -8.68 -5.54 3.06
CA THR A 106 -7.60 -4.57 2.88
C THR A 106 -7.14 -4.04 4.24
N GLU A 107 -5.82 -3.99 4.44
CA GLU A 107 -5.20 -3.50 5.67
C GLU A 107 -4.31 -2.29 5.41
N LEU A 108 -4.32 -1.33 6.33
CA LEU A 108 -3.27 -0.31 6.46
C LEU A 108 -2.41 -0.65 7.66
N GLN A 109 -1.20 -1.15 7.44
CA GLN A 109 -0.29 -1.56 8.50
C GLN A 109 0.73 -0.46 8.79
N PHE A 110 0.90 -0.10 10.06
CA PHE A 110 1.77 1.00 10.49
C PHE A 110 2.29 0.78 11.92
N GLN A 111 3.16 1.67 12.37
CA GLN A 111 3.75 1.64 13.71
C GLN A 111 3.51 2.95 14.47
N VAL A 112 3.18 2.84 15.76
CA VAL A 112 3.10 3.97 16.70
C VAL A 112 3.90 3.60 17.94
N ASP A 113 4.89 4.41 18.30
CA ASP A 113 5.77 4.20 19.47
C ASP A 113 6.38 2.79 19.53
N GLY A 114 6.83 2.27 18.38
CA GLY A 114 7.40 0.92 18.30
C GLY A 114 6.37 -0.21 18.19
N VAL A 115 5.08 0.07 18.33
CA VAL A 115 4.01 -0.95 18.33
C VAL A 115 3.34 -1.04 16.97
N HIS A 116 3.34 -2.24 16.38
CA HIS A 116 2.65 -2.52 15.12
C HIS A 116 1.13 -2.53 15.31
N ARG A 117 0.43 -1.88 14.38
CA ARG A 117 -1.02 -1.72 14.32
C ARG A 117 -1.50 -1.89 12.89
N HIS A 118 -2.79 -2.14 12.72
CA HIS A 118 -3.43 -1.92 11.43
C HIS A 118 -4.83 -1.31 11.53
N ASP A 119 -5.27 -0.72 10.41
CA ASP A 119 -6.69 -0.49 10.13
C ASP A 119 -7.16 -1.58 9.16
N LEU A 120 -8.35 -2.15 9.36
CA LEU A 120 -8.91 -3.25 8.56
C LEU A 120 -10.24 -2.85 7.90
N PHE A 121 -10.34 -3.03 6.59
CA PHE A 121 -11.56 -2.75 5.83
C PHE A 121 -12.47 -3.98 5.73
N ASP A 122 -13.72 -3.84 6.18
CA ASP A 122 -14.72 -4.93 6.16
C ASP A 122 -15.60 -4.95 4.89
N GLY A 123 -15.38 -4.03 3.95
CA GLY A 123 -16.21 -3.81 2.77
C GLY A 123 -17.16 -2.62 2.87
N SER A 124 -17.28 -2.01 4.03
CA SER A 124 -18.12 -0.82 4.26
C SER A 124 -17.50 0.16 5.26
N HIS A 125 -16.80 -0.34 6.26
CA HIS A 125 -16.20 0.43 7.33
C HIS A 125 -14.76 -0.01 7.59
N TRP A 126 -14.04 0.84 8.33
CA TRP A 126 -12.70 0.55 8.81
C TRP A 126 -12.74 0.31 10.31
N ALA A 127 -12.26 -0.86 10.75
CA ALA A 127 -11.89 -1.09 12.13
C ALA A 127 -10.47 -0.54 12.34
N LEU A 128 -10.25 0.31 13.35
CA LEU A 128 -9.04 1.12 13.48
C LEU A 128 -8.12 0.64 14.59
N ASP A 129 -6.82 0.88 14.42
CA ASP A 129 -5.77 0.69 15.44
C ASP A 129 -5.78 -0.71 16.09
N LEU A 130 -6.17 -1.72 15.32
CA LEU A 130 -6.18 -3.11 15.79
C LEU A 130 -4.74 -3.59 16.03
N PRO A 131 -4.53 -4.46 17.04
CA PRO A 131 -3.25 -5.13 17.19
C PRO A 131 -3.03 -6.09 16.02
N VAL A 132 -1.81 -6.12 15.48
CA VAL A 132 -1.42 -7.15 14.50
C VAL A 132 -1.32 -8.49 15.25
N THR A 133 -2.08 -9.49 14.83
CA THR A 133 -2.20 -10.79 15.53
C THR A 133 -1.26 -11.89 15.03
N VAL A 134 -0.39 -11.61 14.06
CA VAL A 134 0.59 -12.60 13.59
C VAL A 134 2.03 -12.08 13.71
N VAL A 135 2.78 -12.83 14.52
CA VAL A 135 4.23 -12.93 14.58
C VAL A 135 4.78 -13.25 13.19
N ASP A 136 5.53 -12.34 12.60
CA ASP A 136 6.52 -12.73 11.60
C ASP A 136 7.83 -12.01 11.87
N GLN A 137 8.87 -12.83 11.99
CA GLN A 137 10.24 -12.47 12.27
C GLN A 137 10.78 -11.75 11.05
N ARG A 138 10.72 -10.42 11.06
CA ARG A 138 11.89 -9.68 10.59
C ARG A 138 12.91 -9.75 11.72
N ASP A 139 13.58 -10.90 11.82
CA ASP A 139 14.92 -10.93 12.37
C ASP A 139 15.71 -9.93 11.50
N ASP A 140 16.07 -8.81 12.11
CA ASP A 140 17.03 -7.88 11.56
C ASP A 140 18.36 -8.64 11.39
N ASP A 141 18.69 -9.03 10.15
CA ASP A 141 20.06 -9.34 9.72
C ASP A 141 20.83 -8.04 9.42
#